data_AF-A0A1D8IP05-F1
#
_entry.id   AF-A0A1D8IP05-F1
#
_cell.length_a   1.000
_cell.length_b   1.000
_cell.length_c   1.000
_cell.angle_alpha   90.00
_cell.angle_beta   90.00
_cell.angle_gamma   90.00
#
_symmetry.space_group_name_H-M   'P 1'
#
loop_
_entity.id
_entity.type
_entity.pdbx_description
1 polymer ?
#
loop_
_entity_poly.entity_id
_entity_poly.type
_entity_poly.pdbx_seq_one_letter_code
_entity_poly.pdbx_strand_id
1 'polypeptide(L)'
;MPIGIRTHLINGIALLGGAAVALLVMSYPWTIAFSGEGIREPLFVLTTLAAAGGFVYGLGYRPGSALFRRIVTPWTVFPLILVSLGWIAYALHLGPGALSSGG
;
A
#
# COMPACT_ATOMS: atom_id res chain seq x y z
N MET A 1 22.64 -14.80 10.22
CA MET A 1 21.24 -15.03 10.64
C MET A 1 20.69 -16.23 9.90
N PRO A 2 20.01 -17.17 10.58
CA PRO A 2 19.37 -18.30 9.91
C PRO A 2 18.30 -17.79 8.93
N ILE A 3 18.24 -18.39 7.74
CA ILE A 3 17.45 -17.95 6.58
C ILE A 3 15.96 -17.76 6.92
N GLY A 4 15.42 -18.57 7.84
CA GLY A 4 14.04 -18.46 8.30
C GLY A 4 13.69 -17.14 9.00
N ILE A 5 14.57 -16.62 9.86
CA ILE A 5 14.31 -15.37 10.62
C ILE A 5 14.17 -14.18 9.68
N ARG A 6 15.00 -14.13 8.63
CA ARG A 6 14.96 -13.04 7.63
C ARG A 6 13.64 -13.05 6.87
N THR A 7 13.14 -14.22 6.49
CA THR A 7 11.85 -14.33 5.79
C THR A 7 10.69 -13.92 6.68
N HIS A 8 10.68 -14.34 7.95
CA HIS A 8 9.64 -13.93 8.90
C HIS A 8 9.64 -12.41 9.15
N LEU A 9 10.82 -11.79 9.25
CA LEU A 9 10.93 -10.35 9.41
C LEU A 9 10.37 -9.59 8.20
N ILE A 10 10.76 -9.98 6.98
CA ILE A 10 10.29 -9.31 5.75
C ILE A 10 8.77 -9.45 5.62
N ASN A 11 8.22 -10.65 5.92
CA ASN A 11 6.79 -10.88 5.92
C ASN A 11 6.08 -10.01 6.97
N GLY A 12 6.63 -9.92 8.19
CA GLY A 12 6.09 -9.07 9.25
C GLY A 12 6.04 -7.59 8.85
N ILE A 13 7.11 -7.07 8.25
CA ILE A 13 7.15 -5.67 7.78
C ILE A 13 6.13 -5.45 6.66
N ALA A 14 6.01 -6.38 5.71
CA ALA A 14 5.01 -6.27 4.64
C ALA A 14 3.57 -6.28 5.18
N LEU A 15 3.29 -7.13 6.18
CA LEU A 15 2.00 -7.18 6.85
C LEU A 15 1.68 -5.86 7.54
N LEU A 16 2.62 -5.34 8.34
CA LEU A 16 2.46 -4.07 9.04
C LEU A 16 2.31 -2.90 8.07
N GLY A 17 3.08 -2.88 6.98
CA GLY A 17 2.98 -1.85 5.95
C GLY A 17 1.63 -1.88 5.22
N GLY A 18 1.16 -3.06 4.81
CA GLY A 18 -0.15 -3.21 4.18
C GLY A 18 -1.30 -2.83 5.12
N ALA A 19 -1.22 -3.24 6.39
CA ALA A 19 -2.19 -2.88 7.42
C ALA A 19 -2.20 -1.37 7.69
N ALA A 20 -1.03 -0.72 7.75
CA ALA A 20 -0.93 0.72 7.92
C ALA A 20 -1.60 1.48 6.77
N VAL A 21 -1.34 1.08 5.52
CA VAL A 21 -2.02 1.68 4.36
C VAL A 21 -3.54 1.51 4.47
N ALA A 22 -4.02 0.30 4.75
CA ALA A 22 -5.46 0.04 4.88
C ALA A 22 -6.11 0.91 5.98
N LEU A 23 -5.51 0.94 7.17
CA LEU A 23 -6.01 1.71 8.30
C LEU A 23 -6.00 3.22 8.02
N LEU A 24 -4.96 3.74 7.39
CA LEU A 24 -4.86 5.15 7.06
C LEU A 24 -5.88 5.56 5.99
N VAL A 25 -6.10 4.73 4.97
CA VAL A 25 -7.14 4.98 3.97
C VAL A 25 -8.54 4.96 4.60
N MET A 26 -8.80 4.03 5.52
CA MET A 26 -10.07 3.99 6.26
C MET A 26 -10.26 5.18 7.20
N SER A 27 -9.18 5.64 7.84
CA SER A 27 -9.22 6.77 8.78
C SER A 27 -9.31 8.11 8.07
N TYR A 28 -8.68 8.22 6.90
CA TYR A 28 -8.57 9.45 6.13
C TYR A 28 -8.96 9.21 4.65
N PRO A 29 -10.22 8.81 4.37
CA PRO A 29 -10.65 8.45 3.01
C PRO A 29 -10.57 9.63 2.03
N TRP A 30 -10.64 10.86 2.55
CA TRP A 30 -10.48 12.09 1.79
C TRP A 30 -9.11 12.21 1.11
N THR A 31 -8.07 11.53 1.61
CA THR A 31 -6.73 11.53 1.00
C THR A 31 -6.73 10.96 -0.42
N ILE A 32 -7.71 10.12 -0.76
CA ILE A 32 -7.95 9.60 -2.11
C ILE A 32 -9.12 10.34 -2.74
N ALA A 33 -10.23 10.52 -2.03
CA ALA A 33 -11.44 11.10 -2.61
C ALA A 33 -11.25 12.53 -3.15
N PHE A 34 -10.35 13.32 -2.57
CA PHE A 34 -10.14 14.72 -2.98
C PHE A 34 -8.96 14.91 -3.94
N SER A 35 -8.32 13.86 -4.45
CA SER A 35 -7.10 13.96 -5.28
C SER A 35 -7.30 14.45 -6.72
N GLY A 36 -8.48 14.97 -7.08
CA GLY A 36 -8.82 15.36 -8.46
C GLY A 36 -9.19 14.17 -9.38
N GLU A 37 -9.91 14.48 -10.46
CA GLU A 37 -10.29 13.51 -11.50
C GLU A 37 -9.05 13.01 -12.26
N GLY A 38 -8.97 11.70 -12.51
CA GLY A 38 -7.86 11.07 -13.23
C GLY A 38 -6.66 10.64 -12.36
N ILE A 39 -6.53 11.17 -11.13
CA ILE A 39 -5.53 10.70 -10.14
C ILE A 39 -6.20 9.82 -9.08
N ARG A 40 -7.47 10.06 -8.77
CA ARG A 40 -8.25 9.32 -7.77
C ARG A 40 -8.26 7.81 -8.01
N GLU A 41 -8.61 7.38 -9.22
CA GLU A 41 -8.74 5.96 -9.55
C GLU A 41 -7.38 5.25 -9.48
N PRO A 42 -6.29 5.79 -10.07
CA PRO A 42 -4.95 5.24 -9.87
C PRO A 42 -4.52 5.14 -8.41
N LEU A 43 -4.80 6.15 -7.59
CA LEU A 43 -4.45 6.12 -6.16
C LEU A 43 -5.25 5.10 -5.38
N PHE A 44 -6.54 4.95 -5.70
CA PHE A 44 -7.36 3.90 -5.12
C PHE A 44 -6.82 2.51 -5.47
N VAL A 45 -6.48 2.26 -6.73
CA VAL A 45 -5.87 1.01 -7.16
C VAL A 45 -4.52 0.78 -6.47
N LEU A 46 -3.66 1.80 -6.43
CA LEU A 46 -2.35 1.75 -5.80
C LEU A 46 -2.45 1.35 -4.32
N THR A 47 -3.27 2.08 -3.56
CA THR A 47 -3.43 1.87 -2.11
C THR A 47 -4.09 0.52 -1.81
N THR A 48 -5.06 0.10 -2.63
CA THR A 48 -5.70 -1.22 -2.51
C THR A 48 -4.69 -2.33 -2.79
N LEU A 49 -3.89 -2.23 -3.85
CA LEU A 49 -2.86 -3.21 -4.19
C LEU A 49 -1.74 -3.24 -3.15
N ALA A 50 -1.36 -2.09 -2.58
CA ALA A 50 -0.39 -2.01 -1.50
C ALA A 50 -0.88 -2.74 -0.24
N ALA A 51 -2.13 -2.47 0.17
CA ALA A 51 -2.75 -3.13 1.31
C ALA A 51 -2.87 -4.64 1.07
N ALA A 52 -3.52 -5.04 -0.03
CA ALA A 52 -3.72 -6.45 -0.38
C ALA A 52 -2.39 -7.20 -0.56
N GLY A 53 -1.43 -6.60 -1.27
CA GLY A 53 -0.09 -7.15 -1.47
C GLY A 53 0.65 -7.34 -0.14
N GLY A 54 0.55 -6.36 0.77
CA GLY A 54 1.12 -6.45 2.11
C GLY A 54 0.52 -7.60 2.93
N PHE A 55 -0.80 -7.79 2.91
CA PHE A 55 -1.45 -8.93 3.57
C PHE A 55 -1.07 -10.27 2.93
N VAL A 56 -1.17 -10.39 1.61
CA VAL A 56 -0.86 -11.63 0.88
C VAL A 56 0.58 -12.05 1.12
N TYR A 57 1.53 -11.14 0.94
CA TYR A 57 2.94 -11.42 1.17
C TYR A 57 3.24 -11.64 2.66
N GLY A 58 2.68 -10.81 3.53
CA GLY A 58 2.94 -10.83 4.97
C GLY A 58 2.39 -12.04 5.71
N LEU A 59 1.24 -12.58 5.27
CA LEU A 59 0.71 -13.85 5.76
C LEU A 59 1.46 -15.07 5.18
N GLY A 60 2.43 -14.85 4.28
CA GLY A 60 3.18 -15.91 3.63
C GLY A 60 2.37 -16.70 2.60
N TYR A 61 1.28 -16.12 2.07
CA TYR A 61 0.49 -16.77 1.03
C TYR A 61 1.36 -16.99 -0.22
N ARG A 62 1.41 -18.25 -0.68
CA ARG A 62 2.16 -18.64 -1.87
C ARG A 62 1.20 -18.88 -3.03
N PRO A 63 1.19 -18.01 -4.04
CA PRO A 63 0.25 -18.11 -5.14
C PRO A 63 0.45 -19.38 -5.96
N GLY A 64 -0.63 -20.03 -6.39
CA GLY A 64 -0.56 -21.17 -7.29
C GLY A 64 -0.16 -20.78 -8.72
N SER A 65 -0.63 -19.62 -9.20
CA SER A 65 -0.42 -19.18 -10.58
C SER A 65 0.95 -18.52 -10.81
N ALA A 66 1.57 -18.81 -11.96
CA ALA A 66 2.88 -18.28 -12.33
C ALA A 66 2.87 -16.75 -12.46
N LEU A 67 1.78 -16.17 -12.97
CA LEU A 67 1.61 -14.72 -13.09
C LEU A 67 1.62 -14.04 -11.71
N PHE A 68 0.84 -14.57 -10.77
CA PHE A 68 0.70 -13.96 -9.45
C PHE A 68 1.96 -14.13 -8.60
N ARG A 69 2.75 -15.21 -8.80
CA ARG A 69 4.11 -15.33 -8.22
C ARG A 69 5.08 -14.27 -8.73
N ARG A 70 4.96 -13.83 -9.99
CA ARG A 70 5.80 -12.76 -10.56
C ARG A 70 5.38 -11.38 -10.06
N ILE A 71 4.08 -11.19 -9.82
CA ILE A 71 3.54 -9.90 -9.39
C ILE A 71 3.67 -9.71 -7.87
N VAL A 72 3.51 -10.76 -7.07
CA VAL A 72 3.59 -10.66 -5.60
C VAL A 72 5.00 -11.04 -5.14
N THR A 73 5.89 -10.05 -5.20
CA THR A 73 7.28 -10.16 -4.78
C THR A 73 7.60 -9.02 -3.80
N PRO A 74 8.67 -9.11 -3.01
CA PRO A 74 9.11 -7.98 -2.17
C PRO A 74 9.29 -6.70 -2.99
N TRP A 75 9.85 -6.84 -4.19
CA TRP A 75 10.18 -5.74 -5.08
C TRP A 75 8.97 -5.02 -5.65
N THR A 76 7.78 -5.62 -5.60
CA THR A 76 6.54 -4.98 -6.02
C THR A 76 5.75 -4.49 -4.81
N VAL A 77 5.64 -5.32 -3.76
CA VAL A 77 4.85 -5.01 -2.56
C VAL A 77 5.43 -3.83 -1.79
N PHE A 78 6.74 -3.80 -1.54
CA PHE A 78 7.33 -2.71 -0.75
C PHE A 78 7.23 -1.34 -1.45
N PRO A 79 7.53 -1.20 -2.75
CA PRO A 79 7.31 0.06 -3.43
C PRO A 79 5.84 0.50 -3.43
N LEU A 80 4.89 -0.41 -3.63
CA LEU A 80 3.46 -0.08 -3.56
C LEU A 80 3.08 0.49 -2.18
N ILE A 81 3.55 -0.16 -1.10
CA ILE A 81 3.36 0.32 0.28
C ILE A 81 3.98 1.70 0.47
N LEU A 82 5.25 1.87 0.08
CA LEU A 82 5.97 3.13 0.29
C LEU A 82 5.37 4.29 -0.50
N VAL A 83 4.98 4.08 -1.76
CA VAL A 83 4.35 5.12 -2.57
C VAL A 83 2.97 5.47 -2.01
N SER A 84 2.19 4.49 -1.56
CA SER A 84 0.90 4.73 -0.91
C SER A 84 1.04 5.53 0.38
N LEU A 85 1.99 5.14 1.25
CA LEU A 85 2.28 5.88 2.48
C LEU A 85 2.81 7.28 2.21
N GLY A 86 3.66 7.44 1.19
CA GLY A 86 4.17 8.74 0.75
C GLY A 86 3.06 9.67 0.28
N TRP A 87 2.12 9.17 -0.52
CA TRP A 87 0.93 9.94 -0.92
C TRP A 87 0.08 10.33 0.29
N ILE A 88 -0.24 9.38 1.16
CA ILE A 88 -1.08 9.64 2.35
C ILE A 88 -0.40 10.67 3.24
N ALA A 89 0.91 10.56 3.49
CA ALA A 89 1.67 11.53 4.27
C ALA A 89 1.64 12.93 3.65
N TYR A 90 1.79 13.01 2.33
CA TYR A 90 1.67 14.26 1.58
C TYR A 90 0.26 14.87 1.69
N ALA A 91 -0.78 14.07 1.50
CA ALA A 91 -2.17 14.52 1.61
C ALA A 91 -2.51 15.00 3.03
N LEU A 92 -2.04 14.28 4.06
CA LEU A 92 -2.18 14.66 5.47
C LEU A 92 -1.45 15.97 5.78
N HIS A 93 -0.28 16.20 5.18
CA HIS A 93 0.46 17.44 5.34
C HIS A 93 -0.26 18.65 4.73
N LEU A 94 -0.86 18.49 3.54
CA LEU A 94 -1.64 19.54 2.90
C LEU A 94 -2.97 19.81 3.61
N GLY A 95 -3.61 18.75 4.12
CA GLY A 95 -4.95 18.81 4.67
C GLY A 95 -6.04 18.77 3.58
N PRO A 96 -7.30 18.51 3.99
CA PRO A 96 -8.40 18.25 3.06
C PRO A 96 -8.77 19.47 2.22
N GLY A 97 -8.69 20.68 2.80
CA GLY A 97 -9.06 21.92 2.10
C GLY A 97 -8.18 22.17 0.88
N ALA A 98 -6.86 22.14 1.05
CA ALA A 98 -5.90 22.36 -0.02
C ALA A 98 -5.97 21.26 -1.10
N LEU A 99 -6.18 20.00 -0.70
CA LEU A 99 -6.36 18.89 -1.64
C LEU A 99 -7.59 19.10 -2.53
N SER A 100 -8.71 19.50 -1.92
CA SER A 100 -9.98 19.69 -2.63
C SER A 100 -10.02 20.92 -3.54
N SER A 101 -9.19 21.94 -3.28
CA SER A 101 -9.15 23.17 -4.09
C SER A 101 -8.29 23.08 -5.35
N GLY A 102 -7.48 22.02 -5.49
CA GLY A 102 -6.61 21.80 -6.65
C GLY A 102 -7.17 20.82 -7.69
N GLY A 103 -8.38 20.32 -7.48
CA GLY A 103 -9.08 19.36 -8.35
C GLY A 103 -10.14 20.00 -9.22
#